data_AF-A0A1G9PQ27-F1
#
_entry.id   AF-A0A1G9PQ27-F1
#
_cell.length_a   1.000
_cell.length_b   1.000
_cell.length_c   1.000
_cell.angle_alpha   90.00
_cell.angle_beta   90.00
_cell.angle_gamma   90.00
#
_symmetry.space_group_name_H-M   'P 1'
#
loop_
_entity.id
_entity.type
_entity.pdbx_description
1 polymer ?
#
loop_
_entity_poly.entity_id
_entity_poly.type
_entity_poly.pdbx_seq_one_letter_code
_entity_poly.pdbx_strand_id
1 'polypeptide(L)'
;MSEQHQKPIIGITLGDYNGIGPEVILKALHGNHLNKQITPVIYGSMRVLNRYKHLFDMKDWQLHGIASIGAVNHKLVNVISCFDDSQTTVEPGKVTPEAGQAAFECLQQAVTDLKEGKIAALVTAPINKHTIQSESFKFPGHTEFLAERFESTEYLMFMVSERLKIGVVTGHVPLGRVRSGIHQDAVSRKLTQIVKSLQEDFGVQKPRIAVLGLNPHAGEDGLLGNEEKEVITPVIEQFRKKNHLVYGPFPADGFFGAGSWRKFDAVLAMYHDQGLMPFKMLAFEDGVNFTAGLPAVRTSPDHGTAYDIAGKNIADPGSMLQAIFTALDVVRNREEWEDLKANRLEKTSDKPGREDKQGRRDDRPPREERARDPRPERTPREERAPEPAEASLEDIPLPEVPDDIPETAFITDLPEGDAPVAEQPERGPKGDRPPRRDDRGPKGQQREDRGPREERQPREERGPRNQQDRPPREERGPKDERQPREDRGPRNQQERPPREERPPREPRDQQERPKEDGAPRDNNQPRREKQRPNRNEPRPVPPLSPELVDLREAQRGLMGISEEKTTESPASKPDEPAQE
;
A
#
# COMPACT_ATOMS: atom_id res chain seq x y z
N MET A 1 -24.67 27.39 -14.66
CA MET A 1 -23.94 26.36 -15.43
C MET A 1 -23.02 25.69 -14.43
N SER A 2 -23.20 24.40 -14.15
CA SER A 2 -22.31 23.68 -13.23
C SER A 2 -20.90 23.73 -13.79
N GLU A 3 -19.94 24.23 -13.02
CA GLU A 3 -18.53 24.05 -13.34
C GLU A 3 -18.30 22.54 -13.54
N GLN A 4 -18.01 22.13 -14.78
CA GLN A 4 -17.56 20.77 -15.01
C GLN A 4 -16.21 20.66 -14.30
N HIS A 5 -16.19 20.07 -13.11
CA HIS A 5 -14.95 19.68 -12.45
C HIS A 5 -14.12 18.89 -13.48
N GLN A 6 -12.99 19.48 -13.91
CA GLN A 6 -12.10 18.79 -14.83
C GLN A 6 -11.58 17.54 -14.12
N LYS A 7 -11.66 16.41 -14.82
CA LYS A 7 -11.24 15.12 -14.25
C LYS A 7 -9.76 15.20 -13.83
N PRO A 8 -9.40 14.75 -12.62
CA PRO A 8 -8.04 14.84 -12.14
C PRO A 8 -7.10 14.09 -13.08
N ILE A 9 -5.94 14.69 -13.33
CA ILE A 9 -4.89 14.08 -14.13
C ILE A 9 -4.06 13.18 -13.21
N ILE A 10 -4.00 11.89 -13.53
CA ILE A 10 -3.26 10.90 -12.75
C ILE A 10 -2.04 10.48 -13.56
N GLY A 11 -0.85 10.80 -13.04
CA GLY A 11 0.41 10.37 -13.64
C GLY A 11 0.73 8.93 -13.26
N ILE A 12 1.16 8.13 -14.24
CA ILE A 12 1.49 6.72 -14.06
C ILE A 12 2.91 6.50 -14.60
N THR A 13 3.88 6.13 -13.77
CA THR A 13 5.23 5.82 -14.27
C THR A 13 5.30 4.38 -14.77
N LEU A 14 6.03 4.17 -15.88
CA LEU A 14 6.17 2.87 -16.52
C LEU A 14 6.86 1.81 -15.64
N GLY A 15 7.71 2.26 -14.71
CA GLY A 15 8.58 1.38 -13.94
C GLY A 15 9.66 0.74 -14.82
N ASP A 16 10.19 -0.41 -14.40
CA ASP A 16 11.11 -1.19 -15.21
C ASP A 16 10.36 -1.80 -16.42
N TYR A 17 10.74 -1.39 -17.63
CA TYR A 17 10.03 -1.80 -18.84
C TYR A 17 10.26 -3.27 -19.23
N ASN A 18 11.20 -3.99 -18.63
CA ASN A 18 11.36 -5.43 -18.82
C ASN A 18 10.65 -6.23 -17.71
N GLY A 19 10.11 -5.57 -16.69
CA GLY A 19 9.19 -6.17 -15.71
C GLY A 19 7.73 -6.18 -16.19
N ILE A 20 6.81 -6.48 -15.27
CA ILE A 20 5.36 -6.50 -15.55
C ILE A 20 4.70 -5.12 -15.62
N GLY A 21 5.42 -4.04 -15.30
CA GLY A 21 4.89 -2.67 -15.26
C GLY A 21 4.08 -2.30 -16.52
N PRO A 22 4.65 -2.43 -17.73
CA PRO A 22 3.91 -2.19 -18.98
C PRO A 22 2.64 -3.03 -19.11
N GLU A 23 2.68 -4.31 -18.72
CA GLU A 23 1.54 -5.23 -18.82
C GLU A 23 0.39 -4.81 -17.92
N VAL A 24 0.65 -4.57 -16.63
CA VAL A 24 -0.40 -4.20 -15.68
C VAL A 24 -0.97 -2.81 -15.96
N ILE A 25 -0.15 -1.86 -16.44
CA ILE A 25 -0.63 -0.53 -16.86
C ILE A 25 -1.56 -0.65 -18.06
N LEU A 26 -1.15 -1.38 -19.11
CA LEU A 26 -1.95 -1.54 -20.31
C LEU A 26 -3.28 -2.24 -19.99
N LYS A 27 -3.25 -3.33 -19.22
CA LYS A 27 -4.45 -4.06 -18.80
C LYS A 27 -5.38 -3.19 -17.94
N ALA A 28 -4.85 -2.43 -16.99
CA ALA A 28 -5.65 -1.56 -16.11
C ALA A 28 -6.35 -0.42 -16.87
N LEU A 29 -5.69 0.14 -17.89
CA LEU A 29 -6.19 1.27 -18.67
C LEU A 29 -6.99 0.86 -19.92
N HIS A 30 -6.97 -0.43 -20.28
CA HIS A 30 -7.68 -0.94 -21.45
C HIS A 30 -9.20 -0.71 -21.33
N GLY A 31 -9.88 -0.51 -22.46
CA GLY A 31 -11.33 -0.28 -22.51
C GLY A 31 -11.78 1.14 -22.10
N ASN A 32 -10.87 2.04 -21.74
CA ASN A 32 -11.14 3.46 -21.44
C ASN A 32 -12.18 3.71 -20.33
N HIS A 33 -12.52 2.73 -19.49
CA HIS A 33 -13.50 2.89 -18.42
C HIS A 33 -13.06 3.95 -17.40
N LEU A 34 -11.77 3.97 -17.07
CA LEU A 34 -11.15 4.96 -16.18
C LEU A 34 -11.18 6.38 -16.75
N ASN A 35 -11.22 6.55 -18.08
CA ASN A 35 -11.27 7.87 -18.71
C ASN A 35 -12.58 8.60 -18.42
N LYS A 36 -13.59 7.96 -17.81
CA LYS A 36 -14.79 8.65 -17.31
C LYS A 36 -14.56 9.38 -16.00
N GLN A 37 -13.58 8.94 -15.21
CA GLN A 37 -13.32 9.46 -13.86
C GLN A 37 -12.01 10.25 -13.76
N ILE A 38 -11.00 9.84 -14.53
CA ILE A 38 -9.66 10.43 -14.51
C ILE A 38 -9.20 10.81 -15.92
N THR A 39 -8.05 11.48 -15.98
CA THR A 39 -7.25 11.63 -17.20
C THR A 39 -5.90 10.95 -16.98
N PRO A 40 -5.69 9.73 -17.49
CA PRO A 40 -4.43 9.01 -17.27
C PRO A 40 -3.33 9.55 -18.19
N VAL A 41 -2.14 9.75 -17.60
CA VAL A 41 -0.92 10.15 -18.29
C VAL A 41 0.19 9.19 -17.92
N ILE A 42 0.65 8.39 -18.88
CA ILE A 42 1.75 7.45 -18.69
C ILE A 42 3.08 8.18 -18.97
N TYR A 43 3.95 8.21 -17.97
CA TYR A 43 5.35 8.63 -18.11
C TYR A 43 6.18 7.40 -18.45
N GLY A 44 6.61 7.29 -19.71
CA GLY A 44 7.15 6.05 -20.26
C GLY A 44 7.76 6.21 -21.65
N SER A 45 7.48 5.25 -22.54
CA SER A 45 7.85 5.29 -23.95
C SER A 45 6.69 4.75 -24.79
N MET A 46 6.32 5.50 -25.83
CA MET A 46 5.32 5.05 -26.80
C MET A 46 5.78 3.79 -27.54
N ARG A 47 7.06 3.68 -27.87
CA ARG A 47 7.65 2.50 -28.54
C ARG A 47 7.53 1.26 -27.67
N VAL A 48 7.89 1.36 -26.39
CA VAL A 48 7.80 0.26 -25.43
C VAL A 48 6.35 -0.18 -25.25
N LEU A 49 5.42 0.75 -24.99
CA LEU A 49 4.02 0.42 -24.78
C LEU A 49 3.39 -0.23 -26.02
N ASN A 50 3.71 0.26 -27.22
CA ASN A 50 3.23 -0.36 -28.45
C ASN A 50 3.80 -1.77 -28.65
N ARG A 51 5.07 -2.02 -28.28
CA ARG A 51 5.64 -3.38 -28.30
C ARG A 51 4.84 -4.34 -27.41
N TYR A 52 4.49 -3.94 -26.19
CA TYR A 52 3.67 -4.74 -25.30
C TYR A 52 2.22 -4.90 -25.79
N LYS A 53 1.61 -3.86 -26.35
CA LYS A 53 0.29 -3.98 -27.00
C LYS A 53 0.29 -5.01 -28.13
N HIS A 54 1.37 -5.08 -28.91
CA HIS A 54 1.51 -6.12 -29.93
C HIS A 54 1.63 -7.53 -29.34
N LEU A 55 2.35 -7.68 -28.21
CA LEU A 55 2.48 -8.97 -27.51
C LEU A 55 1.15 -9.46 -26.92
N PHE A 56 0.28 -8.55 -26.48
CA PHE A 56 -0.99 -8.87 -25.81
C PHE A 56 -2.23 -8.73 -26.69
N ASP A 57 -2.04 -8.61 -28.01
CA ASP A 57 -3.10 -8.46 -29.01
C ASP A 57 -4.04 -7.25 -28.78
N MET A 58 -3.53 -6.16 -28.20
CA MET A 58 -4.25 -4.90 -27.96
C MET A 58 -4.03 -3.88 -29.09
N LYS A 59 -4.02 -4.34 -30.34
CA LYS A 59 -3.60 -3.52 -31.51
C LYS A 59 -4.61 -2.44 -31.89
N ASP A 60 -5.89 -2.70 -31.66
CA ASP A 60 -6.98 -1.79 -32.01
C ASP A 60 -7.07 -0.57 -31.07
N TRP A 61 -6.47 -0.68 -29.89
CA TRP A 61 -6.44 0.41 -28.94
C TRP A 61 -5.35 1.43 -29.31
N GLN A 62 -5.69 2.71 -29.36
CA GLN A 62 -4.73 3.78 -29.66
C GLN A 62 -4.33 4.53 -28.40
N LEU A 63 -3.02 4.66 -28.19
CA LEU A 63 -2.45 5.51 -27.15
C LEU A 63 -2.13 6.89 -27.75
N HIS A 64 -2.33 7.95 -26.98
CA HIS A 64 -2.13 9.32 -27.44
C HIS A 64 -0.78 9.86 -26.98
N GLY A 65 0.19 9.97 -27.89
CA GLY A 65 1.49 10.55 -27.58
C GLY A 65 1.40 12.07 -27.46
N ILE A 66 1.93 12.62 -26.37
CA ILE A 66 1.96 14.07 -26.09
C ILE A 66 3.39 14.49 -25.71
N ALA A 67 3.76 15.72 -26.06
CA ALA A 67 5.10 16.25 -25.75
C ALA A 67 5.22 16.74 -24.30
N SER A 68 4.12 17.21 -23.71
CA SER A 68 4.06 17.68 -22.33
C SER A 68 2.62 17.64 -21.82
N ILE A 69 2.45 17.80 -20.51
CA ILE A 69 1.15 17.77 -19.85
C ILE A 69 0.15 18.82 -20.38
N GLY A 70 0.65 19.92 -20.97
CA GLY A 70 -0.20 20.97 -21.53
C GLY A 70 -0.97 20.55 -22.78
N ALA A 71 -0.58 19.44 -23.42
CA ALA A 71 -1.23 18.88 -24.61
C ALA A 71 -2.15 17.68 -24.29
N VAL A 72 -2.48 17.46 -23.01
CA VAL A 72 -3.29 16.33 -22.56
C VAL A 72 -4.66 16.31 -23.23
N ASN A 73 -5.04 15.13 -23.73
CA ASN A 73 -6.40 14.85 -24.15
C ASN A 73 -7.15 14.11 -23.05
N HIS A 74 -8.14 14.78 -22.44
CA HIS A 74 -8.92 14.22 -21.34
C HIS A 74 -9.75 12.98 -21.71
N LYS A 75 -9.97 12.67 -22.99
CA LYS A 75 -10.77 11.50 -23.41
C LYS A 75 -9.93 10.26 -23.69
N LEU A 76 -8.61 10.42 -23.82
CA LEU A 76 -7.68 9.38 -24.25
C LEU A 76 -6.69 9.03 -23.14
N VAL A 77 -6.01 7.90 -23.32
CA VAL A 77 -4.84 7.56 -22.52
C VAL A 77 -3.62 8.22 -23.13
N ASN A 78 -3.02 9.13 -22.36
CA ASN A 78 -1.91 9.95 -22.82
C ASN A 78 -0.58 9.28 -22.47
N VAL A 79 0.45 9.50 -23.28
CA VAL A 79 1.81 9.00 -23.05
C VAL A 79 2.79 10.14 -23.29
N ILE A 80 3.61 10.44 -22.28
CA ILE A 80 4.78 11.30 -22.38
C ILE A 80 6.00 10.37 -22.51
N SER A 81 6.74 10.51 -23.62
CA SER A 81 8.02 9.82 -23.77
C SER A 81 9.09 10.53 -22.92
N CYS A 82 9.63 9.84 -21.92
CA CYS A 82 10.52 10.44 -20.92
C CYS A 82 12.01 10.28 -21.22
N PHE A 83 12.36 9.42 -22.18
CA PHE A 83 13.73 9.07 -22.53
C PHE A 83 13.85 8.84 -24.05
N ASP A 84 15.07 8.90 -24.60
CA ASP A 84 15.33 8.53 -25.99
C ASP A 84 15.18 7.02 -26.17
N ASP A 85 14.10 6.60 -26.82
CA ASP A 85 13.75 5.21 -27.03
C ASP A 85 14.20 4.64 -28.38
N SER A 86 14.97 5.41 -29.17
CA SER A 86 15.34 5.05 -30.54
C SER A 86 16.13 3.74 -30.64
N GLN A 87 16.97 3.46 -29.65
CA GLN A 87 17.77 2.23 -29.52
C GLN A 87 17.24 1.28 -28.44
N THR A 88 16.08 1.55 -27.85
CA THR A 88 15.53 0.71 -26.78
C THR A 88 15.13 -0.66 -27.32
N THR A 89 15.74 -1.69 -26.72
CA THR A 89 15.40 -3.09 -26.91
C THR A 89 14.57 -3.56 -25.72
N VAL A 90 13.38 -4.10 -25.99
CA VAL A 90 12.46 -4.62 -24.98
C VAL A 90 12.64 -6.14 -24.91
N GLU A 91 13.16 -6.62 -23.78
CA GLU A 91 13.42 -8.03 -23.49
C GLU A 91 12.69 -8.41 -22.20
N PRO A 92 11.37 -8.71 -22.26
CA PRO A 92 10.59 -9.02 -21.07
C PRO A 92 11.24 -10.14 -20.26
N GLY A 93 11.36 -9.93 -18.95
CA GLY A 93 11.97 -10.85 -17.99
C GLY A 93 13.48 -10.71 -17.84
N LYS A 94 14.15 -9.86 -18.63
CA LYS A 94 15.59 -9.62 -18.52
C LYS A 94 15.88 -8.36 -17.72
N VAL A 95 16.64 -8.51 -16.65
CA VAL A 95 17.14 -7.39 -15.85
C VAL A 95 18.22 -6.65 -16.65
N THR A 96 18.00 -5.37 -16.99
CA THR A 96 18.99 -4.56 -17.71
C THR A 96 19.19 -3.18 -17.06
N PRO A 97 20.41 -2.61 -17.09
CA PRO A 97 20.67 -1.26 -16.58
C PRO A 97 19.87 -0.18 -17.30
N GLU A 98 19.66 -0.33 -18.61
CA GLU A 98 18.92 0.62 -19.44
C GLU A 98 17.45 0.73 -18.99
N ALA A 99 16.85 -0.38 -18.55
CA ALA A 99 15.50 -0.39 -18.01
C ALA A 99 15.41 0.34 -16.65
N GLY A 100 16.43 0.20 -15.81
CA GLY A 100 16.55 0.96 -14.57
C GLY A 100 16.68 2.46 -14.82
N GLN A 101 17.55 2.86 -15.75
CA GLN A 101 17.76 4.27 -16.11
C GLN A 101 16.48 4.90 -16.71
N ALA A 102 15.81 4.20 -17.63
CA ALA A 102 14.55 4.66 -18.19
C ALA A 102 13.46 4.83 -17.11
N ALA A 103 13.35 3.89 -16.17
CA ALA A 103 12.41 3.98 -15.06
C ALA A 103 12.66 5.23 -14.19
N PHE A 104 13.94 5.54 -13.95
CA PHE A 104 14.34 6.74 -13.20
C PHE A 104 13.98 8.04 -13.95
N GLU A 105 14.23 8.11 -15.26
CA GLU A 105 13.87 9.29 -16.07
C GLU A 105 12.34 9.52 -16.07
N CYS A 106 11.55 8.45 -16.20
CA CYS A 106 10.09 8.52 -16.08
C CYS A 106 9.66 9.05 -14.71
N LEU A 107 10.26 8.54 -13.63
CA LEU A 107 9.97 8.96 -12.27
C LEU A 107 10.33 10.44 -12.04
N GLN A 108 11.50 10.88 -12.51
CA GLN A 108 11.91 12.28 -12.39
C GLN A 108 10.95 13.23 -13.07
N GLN A 109 10.54 12.92 -14.31
CA GLN A 109 9.63 13.78 -15.05
C GLN A 109 8.25 13.83 -14.39
N ALA A 110 7.73 12.67 -13.95
CA ALA A 110 6.45 12.62 -13.25
C ALA A 110 6.47 13.38 -11.93
N VAL A 111 7.56 13.31 -11.16
CA VAL A 111 7.71 14.07 -9.91
C VAL A 111 7.83 15.56 -10.16
N THR A 112 8.49 16.00 -11.23
CA THR A 112 8.53 17.41 -11.62
C THR A 112 7.12 17.94 -11.88
N ASP A 113 6.35 17.25 -12.72
CA ASP A 113 4.96 17.66 -13.00
C ASP A 113 4.06 17.57 -11.76
N LEU A 114 4.29 16.61 -10.85
CA LEU A 114 3.57 16.49 -9.58
C LEU A 114 3.88 17.68 -8.65
N LYS A 115 5.15 18.07 -8.52
CA LYS A 115 5.58 19.22 -7.71
C LYS A 115 5.02 20.54 -8.23
N GLU A 116 4.89 20.65 -9.55
CA GLU A 116 4.32 21.83 -10.23
C GLU A 116 2.78 21.84 -10.22
N GLY A 117 2.13 20.83 -9.63
CA GLY A 117 0.66 20.75 -9.54
C GLY A 117 -0.03 20.46 -10.87
N LYS A 118 0.72 19.99 -11.88
CA LYS A 118 0.19 19.67 -13.21
C LYS A 118 -0.52 18.32 -13.27
N ILE A 119 -0.19 17.42 -12.34
CA ILE A 119 -0.90 16.17 -12.10
C ILE A 119 -1.36 16.14 -10.64
N ALA A 120 -2.53 15.56 -10.38
CA ALA A 120 -3.14 15.52 -9.06
C ALA A 120 -2.56 14.41 -8.17
N ALA A 121 -2.14 13.30 -8.80
CA ALA A 121 -1.53 12.17 -8.10
C ALA A 121 -0.56 11.41 -8.99
N LEU A 122 0.32 10.64 -8.35
CA LEU A 122 1.30 9.77 -8.98
C LEU A 122 1.07 8.31 -8.58
N VAL A 123 0.92 7.45 -9.58
CA VAL A 123 0.90 5.99 -9.42
C VAL A 123 2.20 5.44 -9.98
N THR A 124 2.99 4.74 -9.17
CA THR A 124 4.28 4.21 -9.63
C THR A 124 4.21 2.72 -9.91
N ALA A 125 4.57 2.30 -11.12
CA ALA A 125 4.77 0.88 -11.39
C ALA A 125 6.09 0.36 -10.76
N PRO A 126 6.25 -0.97 -10.61
CA PRO A 126 7.40 -1.56 -9.93
C PRO A 126 8.73 -1.24 -10.61
N ILE A 127 9.77 -1.05 -9.79
CA ILE A 127 11.15 -0.84 -10.22
C ILE A 127 12.05 -1.90 -9.59
N ASN A 128 13.19 -2.19 -10.23
CA ASN A 128 14.24 -2.98 -9.63
C ASN A 128 15.26 -2.07 -8.93
N LYS A 129 15.36 -2.22 -7.61
CA LYS A 129 16.21 -1.40 -6.75
C LYS A 129 17.69 -1.49 -7.08
N HIS A 130 18.14 -2.56 -7.74
CA HIS A 130 19.54 -2.75 -8.10
C HIS A 130 19.90 -2.03 -9.40
N THR A 131 19.04 -2.11 -10.43
CA THR A 131 19.33 -1.52 -11.75
C THR A 131 19.04 -0.04 -11.81
N ILE A 132 18.12 0.46 -10.98
CA ILE A 132 17.81 1.89 -10.95
C ILE A 132 18.92 2.75 -10.34
N GLN A 133 19.84 2.15 -9.57
CA GLN A 133 20.95 2.89 -8.99
C GLN A 133 21.91 3.33 -10.09
N SER A 134 22.29 4.60 -10.06
CA SER A 134 23.25 5.19 -10.98
C SER A 134 24.11 6.22 -10.26
N GLU A 135 25.05 6.84 -10.97
CA GLU A 135 25.79 7.98 -10.41
C GLU A 135 24.85 9.14 -10.02
N SER A 136 23.71 9.27 -10.71
CA SER A 136 22.70 10.31 -10.51
C SER A 136 21.50 9.88 -9.66
N PHE A 137 21.40 8.59 -9.30
CA PHE A 137 20.34 8.06 -8.44
C PHE A 137 20.90 7.09 -7.41
N LYS A 138 20.92 7.51 -6.14
CA LYS A 138 21.32 6.66 -5.00
C LYS A 138 20.24 6.65 -3.94
N PHE A 139 19.11 6.04 -4.25
CA PHE A 139 17.96 6.00 -3.34
C PHE A 139 17.53 4.57 -3.01
N PRO A 140 17.21 4.28 -1.74
CA PRO A 140 16.78 2.93 -1.33
C PRO A 140 15.40 2.53 -1.91
N GLY A 141 14.61 3.49 -2.42
CA GLY A 141 13.31 3.23 -3.03
C GLY A 141 12.57 4.49 -3.48
N HIS A 142 11.36 4.29 -4.02
CA HIS A 142 10.45 5.37 -4.44
C HIS A 142 10.09 6.31 -3.28
N THR A 143 9.81 5.75 -2.10
CA THR A 143 9.33 6.49 -0.94
C THR A 143 10.37 7.51 -0.48
N GLU A 144 11.63 7.08 -0.35
CA GLU A 144 12.72 7.93 0.10
C GLU A 144 13.10 8.97 -0.96
N PHE A 145 13.05 8.60 -2.24
CA PHE A 145 13.23 9.56 -3.33
C PHE A 145 12.18 10.68 -3.29
N LEU A 146 10.90 10.33 -3.16
CA LEU A 146 9.82 11.30 -3.09
C LEU A 146 9.94 12.18 -1.84
N ALA A 147 10.21 11.58 -0.68
CA ALA A 147 10.40 12.32 0.56
C ALA A 147 11.49 13.39 0.44
N GLU A 148 12.64 13.06 -0.16
CA GLU A 148 13.69 14.05 -0.42
C GLU A 148 13.23 15.13 -1.39
N ARG A 149 12.61 14.75 -2.51
CA ARG A 149 12.14 15.71 -3.52
C ARG A 149 11.05 16.65 -3.02
N PHE A 150 10.24 16.21 -2.06
CA PHE A 150 9.20 17.02 -1.40
C PHE A 150 9.67 17.61 -0.07
N GLU A 151 10.96 17.50 0.27
CA GLU A 151 11.55 18.01 1.53
C GLU A 151 10.75 17.55 2.78
N SER A 152 10.17 16.37 2.68
CA SER A 152 9.27 15.79 3.67
C SER A 152 10.06 14.89 4.61
N THR A 153 10.23 15.33 5.84
CA THR A 153 10.92 14.57 6.89
C THR A 153 10.00 13.56 7.59
N GLU A 154 8.69 13.78 7.50
CA GLU A 154 7.66 13.00 8.20
C GLU A 154 6.77 12.27 7.20
N TYR A 155 7.12 11.03 6.88
CA TYR A 155 6.33 10.14 6.02
C TYR A 155 6.23 8.74 6.64
N LEU A 156 5.23 7.98 6.23
CA LEU A 156 5.17 6.54 6.52
C LEU A 156 4.74 5.72 5.30
N MET A 157 5.24 4.49 5.26
CA MET A 157 4.66 3.44 4.44
C MET A 157 3.32 3.05 5.07
N PHE A 158 2.24 3.20 4.31
CA PHE A 158 0.91 2.86 4.74
C PHE A 158 0.30 1.88 3.74
N MET A 159 0.24 0.61 4.13
CA MET A 159 -0.37 -0.43 3.31
C MET A 159 -1.87 -0.35 3.46
N VAL A 160 -2.59 -0.15 2.36
CA VAL A 160 -4.03 0.12 2.39
C VAL A 160 -4.77 -0.79 1.43
N SER A 161 -5.90 -1.29 1.90
CA SER A 161 -6.97 -1.87 1.11
C SER A 161 -8.29 -1.31 1.62
N GLU A 162 -9.39 -1.71 0.98
CA GLU A 162 -10.74 -1.38 1.45
C GLU A 162 -10.94 -1.83 2.90
N ARG A 163 -10.46 -3.03 3.23
CA ARG A 163 -10.73 -3.72 4.50
C ARG A 163 -9.72 -3.37 5.60
N LEU A 164 -8.45 -3.13 5.23
CA LEU A 164 -7.36 -3.07 6.20
C LEU A 164 -6.35 -1.99 5.81
N LYS A 165 -5.94 -1.19 6.80
CA LYS A 165 -4.90 -0.18 6.66
C LYS A 165 -3.84 -0.39 7.74
N ILE A 166 -2.58 -0.58 7.35
CA ILE A 166 -1.47 -0.90 8.25
C ILE A 166 -0.29 0.02 7.99
N GLY A 167 0.08 0.78 9.03
CA GLY A 167 1.35 1.51 9.08
C GLY A 167 2.39 0.74 9.90
N VAL A 168 3.66 1.03 9.65
CA VAL A 168 4.78 0.44 10.41
C VAL A 168 5.65 1.53 11.04
N VAL A 169 6.10 1.30 12.29
CA VAL A 169 7.07 2.19 12.93
C VAL A 169 8.43 2.06 12.26
N THR A 170 8.90 0.82 12.11
CA THR A 170 10.16 0.49 11.42
C THR A 170 9.89 -0.20 10.08
N GLY A 171 10.46 0.35 9.01
CA GLY A 171 10.34 -0.20 7.64
C GLY A 171 11.38 -1.28 7.36
N HIS A 172 12.15 -1.12 6.27
CA HIS A 172 13.16 -2.08 5.84
C HIS A 172 14.44 -2.02 6.72
N VAL A 173 14.39 -2.58 7.93
CA VAL A 173 15.55 -2.72 8.84
C VAL A 173 15.79 -4.19 9.20
N PRO A 174 17.04 -4.61 9.46
CA PRO A 174 17.30 -5.94 10.00
C PRO A 174 16.56 -6.16 11.33
N LEU A 175 16.00 -7.36 11.54
CA LEU A 175 15.18 -7.66 12.73
C LEU A 175 15.92 -7.35 14.05
N GLY A 176 17.21 -7.66 14.13
CA GLY A 176 18.05 -7.35 15.30
C GLY A 176 18.23 -5.85 15.60
N ARG A 177 17.81 -4.95 14.70
CA ARG A 177 17.80 -3.49 14.87
C ARG A 177 16.41 -2.89 15.08
N VAL A 178 15.35 -3.69 15.04
CA VAL A 178 13.97 -3.20 15.23
C VAL A 178 13.82 -2.52 16.58
N ARG A 179 14.23 -3.19 17.67
CA ARG A 179 14.12 -2.66 19.04
C ARG A 179 14.70 -1.26 19.18
N SER A 180 15.89 -1.02 18.61
CA SER A 180 16.55 0.31 18.67
C SER A 180 15.81 1.41 17.91
N GLY A 181 14.93 1.06 16.96
CA GLY A 181 14.08 2.00 16.24
C GLY A 181 12.75 2.30 16.92
N ILE A 182 12.43 1.63 18.03
CA ILE A 182 11.19 1.83 18.79
C ILE A 182 11.47 2.73 20.00
N HIS A 183 11.24 4.02 19.83
CA HIS A 183 11.30 5.02 20.90
C HIS A 183 10.08 5.95 20.81
N GLN A 184 9.80 6.69 21.89
CA GLN A 184 8.54 7.43 22.03
C GLN A 184 8.28 8.40 20.87
N ASP A 185 9.32 9.12 20.42
CA ASP A 185 9.23 10.02 19.28
C ASP A 185 8.89 9.30 17.97
N ALA A 186 9.49 8.13 17.70
CA ALA A 186 9.22 7.38 16.47
C ALA A 186 7.76 6.91 16.43
N VAL A 187 7.26 6.33 17.53
CA VAL A 187 5.87 5.89 17.63
C VAL A 187 4.91 7.08 17.52
N SER A 188 5.20 8.18 18.23
CA SER A 188 4.37 9.39 18.23
C SER A 188 4.27 10.04 16.85
N ARG A 189 5.38 10.13 16.12
CA ARG A 189 5.42 10.66 14.75
C ARG A 189 4.55 9.83 13.82
N LYS A 190 4.70 8.50 13.87
CA LYS A 190 3.93 7.58 13.01
C LYS A 190 2.44 7.60 13.33
N LEU A 191 2.05 7.62 14.61
CA LEU A 191 0.66 7.80 15.01
C LEU A 191 0.08 9.14 14.53
N THR A 192 0.84 10.23 14.67
CA THR A 192 0.41 11.55 14.18
C THR A 192 0.12 11.51 12.69
N GLN A 193 1.01 10.88 11.92
CA GLN A 193 0.85 10.76 10.47
C GLN A 193 -0.31 9.84 10.09
N ILE A 194 -0.56 8.74 10.81
CA ILE A 194 -1.74 7.88 10.59
C ILE A 194 -3.03 8.65 10.89
N VAL A 195 -3.11 9.36 12.03
CA VAL A 195 -4.28 10.18 12.37
C VAL A 195 -4.56 11.20 11.27
N LYS A 196 -3.53 11.95 10.86
CA LYS A 196 -3.63 12.95 9.81
C LYS A 196 -4.09 12.32 8.50
N SER A 197 -3.46 11.24 8.08
CA SER A 197 -3.79 10.56 6.85
C SER A 197 -5.22 10.01 6.86
N LEU A 198 -5.66 9.38 7.94
CA LEU A 198 -7.04 8.89 8.05
C LEU A 198 -8.06 10.01 7.90
N GLN A 199 -7.77 11.21 8.42
CA GLN A 199 -8.64 12.37 8.30
C GLN A 199 -8.59 12.99 6.89
N GLU A 200 -7.40 13.32 6.40
CA GLU A 200 -7.19 14.08 5.17
C GLU A 200 -7.26 13.22 3.91
N ASP A 201 -6.68 12.01 3.94
CA ASP A 201 -6.56 11.13 2.77
C ASP A 201 -7.72 10.13 2.67
N PHE A 202 -8.32 9.74 3.80
CA PHE A 202 -9.35 8.68 3.86
C PHE A 202 -10.70 9.13 4.43
N GLY A 203 -10.88 10.43 4.72
CA GLY A 203 -12.18 10.99 5.13
C GLY A 203 -12.70 10.53 6.50
N VAL A 204 -11.88 9.88 7.32
CA VAL A 204 -12.27 9.37 8.64
C VAL A 204 -12.17 10.48 9.68
N GLN A 205 -13.29 11.13 9.99
CA GLN A 205 -13.32 12.29 10.90
C GLN A 205 -12.74 12.00 12.31
N LYS A 206 -13.05 10.83 12.88
CA LYS A 206 -12.60 10.41 14.22
C LYS A 206 -11.92 9.03 14.16
N PRO A 207 -10.64 8.97 13.75
CA PRO A 207 -9.96 7.72 13.50
C PRO A 207 -9.79 6.85 14.76
N ARG A 208 -10.13 5.57 14.65
CA ARG A 208 -9.84 4.52 15.62
C ARG A 208 -8.61 3.75 15.18
N ILE A 209 -7.54 3.83 15.97
CA ILE A 209 -6.25 3.23 15.62
C ILE A 209 -5.89 2.18 16.67
N ALA A 210 -5.59 0.97 16.21
CA ALA A 210 -4.97 -0.06 17.03
C ALA A 210 -3.45 0.04 16.95
N VAL A 211 -2.78 -0.12 18.09
CA VAL A 211 -1.31 -0.19 18.17
C VAL A 211 -0.93 -1.58 18.65
N LEU A 212 -0.01 -2.22 17.94
CA LEU A 212 0.50 -3.54 18.33
C LEU A 212 1.64 -3.40 19.35
N GLY A 213 1.82 -4.41 20.20
CA GLY A 213 3.04 -4.56 21.00
C GLY A 213 4.25 -4.87 20.11
N LEU A 214 5.45 -4.57 20.58
CA LEU A 214 6.69 -5.01 19.96
C LEU A 214 6.96 -6.48 20.27
N ASN A 215 6.80 -6.84 21.55
CA ASN A 215 7.08 -8.15 22.08
C ASN A 215 5.87 -9.08 21.93
N PRO A 216 6.09 -10.42 21.91
CA PRO A 216 5.00 -11.38 22.04
C PRO A 216 4.16 -11.09 23.28
N HIS A 217 2.84 -11.34 23.19
CA HIS A 217 1.90 -11.05 24.27
C HIS A 217 1.91 -9.57 24.74
N ALA A 218 2.39 -8.65 23.89
CA ALA A 218 2.59 -7.25 24.26
C ALA A 218 3.42 -7.08 25.55
N GLY A 219 4.47 -7.91 25.70
CA GLY A 219 5.43 -7.84 26.81
C GLY A 219 5.02 -8.61 28.06
N GLU A 220 3.78 -9.14 28.15
CA GLU A 220 3.26 -9.90 29.30
C GLU A 220 3.63 -9.25 30.64
N ASP A 221 3.16 -8.02 30.84
CA ASP A 221 3.48 -7.23 32.03
C ASP A 221 4.98 -7.05 32.33
N GLY A 222 5.82 -6.99 31.31
CA GLY A 222 7.26 -6.80 31.45
C GLY A 222 8.04 -8.11 31.51
N LEU A 223 7.36 -9.26 31.58
CA LEU A 223 8.00 -10.57 31.61
C LEU A 223 8.74 -10.87 30.31
N LEU A 224 8.18 -10.44 29.16
CA LEU A 224 8.72 -10.69 27.82
C LEU A 224 9.36 -9.45 27.17
N GLY A 225 9.58 -8.39 27.95
CA GLY A 225 10.15 -7.13 27.49
C GLY A 225 9.39 -5.92 28.04
N ASN A 226 10.09 -4.79 28.16
CA ASN A 226 9.56 -3.59 28.82
C ASN A 226 9.18 -2.47 27.84
N GLU A 227 9.41 -2.63 26.54
CA GLU A 227 9.17 -1.60 25.52
C GLU A 227 7.71 -1.14 25.50
N GLU A 228 6.77 -2.04 25.78
CA GLU A 228 5.36 -1.69 25.93
C GLU A 228 5.12 -0.73 27.09
N LYS A 229 5.75 -0.99 28.25
CA LYS A 229 5.59 -0.16 29.46
C LYS A 229 6.35 1.16 29.35
N GLU A 230 7.56 1.13 28.82
CA GLU A 230 8.49 2.26 28.80
C GLU A 230 8.27 3.20 27.61
N VAL A 231 7.78 2.68 26.48
CA VAL A 231 7.68 3.42 25.21
C VAL A 231 6.27 3.46 24.67
N ILE A 232 5.64 2.31 24.41
CA ILE A 232 4.41 2.26 23.59
C ILE A 232 3.18 2.75 24.38
N THR A 233 2.97 2.24 25.58
CA THR A 233 1.83 2.62 26.45
C THR A 233 1.83 4.10 26.78
N PRO A 234 2.96 4.72 27.19
CA PRO A 234 3.03 6.16 27.43
C PRO A 234 2.60 6.98 26.21
N VAL A 235 2.99 6.58 24.99
CA VAL A 235 2.59 7.27 23.76
C VAL A 235 1.09 7.12 23.50
N ILE A 236 0.53 5.91 23.66
CA ILE A 236 -0.92 5.70 23.51
C ILE A 236 -1.70 6.59 24.48
N GLU A 237 -1.28 6.68 25.74
CA GLU A 237 -1.91 7.54 26.74
C GLU A 237 -1.81 9.02 26.38
N GLN A 238 -0.68 9.49 25.82
CA GLN A 238 -0.53 10.86 25.35
C GLN A 238 -1.54 11.19 24.25
N PHE A 239 -1.79 10.28 23.31
CA PHE A 239 -2.79 10.45 22.25
C PHE A 239 -4.22 10.41 22.82
N ARG A 240 -4.51 9.52 23.77
CA ARG A 240 -5.81 9.46 24.46
C ARG A 240 -6.11 10.76 25.23
N LYS A 241 -5.12 11.33 25.91
CA LYS A 241 -5.23 12.65 26.60
C LYS A 241 -5.53 13.79 25.62
N LYS A 242 -5.15 13.65 24.35
CA LYS A 242 -5.48 14.57 23.25
C LYS A 242 -6.81 14.22 22.54
N ASN A 243 -7.63 13.35 23.14
CA ASN A 243 -8.91 12.87 22.59
C ASN A 243 -8.82 12.06 21.28
N HIS A 244 -7.65 11.49 20.94
CA HIS A 244 -7.56 10.53 19.85
C HIS A 244 -7.98 9.13 20.32
N LEU A 245 -8.67 8.39 19.44
CA LEU A 245 -9.12 7.02 19.72
C LEU A 245 -8.01 6.02 19.38
N VAL A 246 -6.96 6.00 20.20
CA VAL A 246 -5.82 5.08 20.06
C VAL A 246 -5.91 4.01 21.14
N TYR A 247 -5.80 2.74 20.75
CA TYR A 247 -5.98 1.58 21.61
C TYR A 247 -4.81 0.60 21.49
N GLY A 248 -4.52 -0.12 22.58
CA GLY A 248 -3.42 -1.09 22.66
C GLY A 248 -2.52 -0.81 23.88
N PRO A 249 -1.29 -1.36 23.90
CA PRO A 249 -0.73 -2.24 22.86
C PRO A 249 -1.44 -3.60 22.82
N PHE A 250 -1.70 -4.13 21.63
CA PHE A 250 -2.30 -5.45 21.44
C PHE A 250 -1.25 -6.51 21.08
N PRO A 251 -1.38 -7.76 21.57
CA PRO A 251 -0.57 -8.87 21.08
C PRO A 251 -0.94 -9.19 19.63
N ALA A 252 0.06 -9.19 18.74
CA ALA A 252 -0.18 -9.21 17.30
C ALA A 252 -0.92 -10.48 16.82
N ASP A 253 -0.52 -11.65 17.31
CA ASP A 253 -1.09 -12.95 16.99
C ASP A 253 -2.58 -13.03 17.39
N GLY A 254 -2.91 -12.75 18.65
CA GLY A 254 -4.28 -12.74 19.14
C GLY A 254 -5.14 -11.67 18.45
N PHE A 255 -4.55 -10.50 18.16
CA PHE A 255 -5.22 -9.40 17.49
C PHE A 255 -5.67 -9.75 16.07
N PHE A 256 -4.77 -10.35 15.27
CA PHE A 256 -5.11 -10.78 13.91
C PHE A 256 -5.94 -12.08 13.89
N GLY A 257 -5.59 -13.07 14.74
CA GLY A 257 -6.28 -14.35 14.83
C GLY A 257 -7.74 -14.24 15.24
N ALA A 258 -8.06 -13.35 16.18
CA ALA A 258 -9.44 -13.09 16.60
C ALA A 258 -10.21 -12.12 15.69
N GLY A 259 -9.59 -11.61 14.61
CA GLY A 259 -10.24 -10.65 13.71
C GLY A 259 -10.48 -9.26 14.32
N SER A 260 -9.82 -8.92 15.43
CA SER A 260 -10.03 -7.66 16.16
C SER A 260 -9.69 -6.42 15.32
N TRP A 261 -8.78 -6.56 14.36
CA TRP A 261 -8.41 -5.50 13.40
C TRP A 261 -9.60 -4.88 12.67
N ARG A 262 -10.69 -5.64 12.44
CA ARG A 262 -11.91 -5.17 11.76
C ARG A 262 -12.64 -4.04 12.52
N LYS A 263 -12.32 -3.83 13.80
CA LYS A 263 -12.93 -2.80 14.65
C LYS A 263 -12.23 -1.45 14.53
N PHE A 264 -11.12 -1.38 13.79
CA PHE A 264 -10.26 -0.20 13.70
C PHE A 264 -10.14 0.28 12.25
N ASP A 265 -9.91 1.58 12.10
CA ASP A 265 -9.77 2.20 10.79
C ASP A 265 -8.32 2.09 10.30
N ALA A 266 -7.35 1.92 11.21
CA ALA A 266 -5.99 1.52 10.91
C ALA A 266 -5.29 0.79 12.07
N VAL A 267 -4.20 0.11 11.74
CA VAL A 267 -3.30 -0.58 12.66
C VAL A 267 -1.90 0.01 12.53
N LEU A 268 -1.22 0.27 13.65
CA LEU A 268 0.20 0.58 13.71
C LEU A 268 0.96 -0.65 14.24
N ALA A 269 1.70 -1.30 13.33
CA ALA A 269 2.65 -2.35 13.67
C ALA A 269 4.02 -1.75 14.01
N MET A 270 4.79 -2.45 14.85
CA MET A 270 6.11 -1.98 15.28
C MET A 270 7.18 -2.21 14.19
N TYR A 271 7.04 -3.27 13.39
CA TYR A 271 7.97 -3.59 12.31
C TYR A 271 7.30 -4.19 11.09
N HIS A 272 8.06 -4.22 9.98
CA HIS A 272 7.61 -4.64 8.65
C HIS A 272 6.82 -5.96 8.65
N ASP A 273 7.44 -7.08 9.03
CA ASP A 273 6.81 -8.41 8.89
C ASP A 273 5.61 -8.60 9.83
N GLN A 274 5.60 -7.92 10.98
CA GLN A 274 4.45 -7.95 11.91
C GLN A 274 3.17 -7.43 11.27
N GLY A 275 3.27 -6.39 10.43
CA GLY A 275 2.14 -5.78 9.76
C GLY A 275 1.88 -6.34 8.37
N LEU A 276 2.93 -6.63 7.60
CA LEU A 276 2.80 -6.96 6.20
C LEU A 276 2.46 -8.43 5.94
N MET A 277 2.84 -9.36 6.84
CA MET A 277 2.36 -10.74 6.76
C MET A 277 0.83 -10.82 6.79
N PRO A 278 0.12 -10.30 7.82
CA PRO A 278 -1.34 -10.34 7.84
C PRO A 278 -1.95 -9.50 6.73
N PHE A 279 -1.35 -8.36 6.37
CA PHE A 279 -1.82 -7.56 5.24
C PHE A 279 -1.85 -8.38 3.95
N LYS A 280 -0.75 -9.03 3.58
CA LYS A 280 -0.66 -9.83 2.35
C LYS A 280 -1.52 -11.08 2.38
N MET A 281 -1.75 -11.68 3.54
CA MET A 281 -2.70 -12.80 3.66
C MET A 281 -4.15 -12.35 3.42
N LEU A 282 -4.50 -11.13 3.82
CA LEU A 282 -5.88 -10.64 3.78
C LEU A 282 -6.21 -9.84 2.51
N ALA A 283 -5.21 -9.16 1.93
CA ALA A 283 -5.37 -8.16 0.88
C ALA A 283 -4.32 -8.31 -0.24
N PHE A 284 -4.03 -9.55 -0.66
CA PHE A 284 -2.97 -9.82 -1.64
C PHE A 284 -3.21 -9.14 -3.00
N GLU A 285 -4.45 -9.22 -3.51
CA GLU A 285 -4.80 -8.77 -4.86
C GLU A 285 -5.21 -7.29 -4.91
N ASP A 286 -5.77 -6.78 -3.81
CA ASP A 286 -6.31 -5.41 -3.68
C ASP A 286 -5.42 -4.47 -2.86
N GLY A 287 -4.26 -4.95 -2.41
CA GLY A 287 -3.31 -4.19 -1.60
C GLY A 287 -2.62 -3.06 -2.38
N VAL A 288 -2.55 -1.89 -1.76
CA VAL A 288 -1.89 -0.69 -2.29
C VAL A 288 -0.88 -0.17 -1.28
N ASN A 289 0.31 0.18 -1.74
CA ASN A 289 1.28 0.91 -0.96
C ASN A 289 1.04 2.42 -1.14
N PHE A 290 0.50 3.04 -0.09
CA PHE A 290 0.29 4.49 -0.01
C PHE A 290 1.39 5.13 0.83
N THR A 291 1.87 6.30 0.40
CA THR A 291 2.89 7.05 1.15
C THR A 291 2.25 8.23 1.87
N ALA A 292 1.83 7.99 3.11
CA ALA A 292 1.21 9.00 3.95
C ALA A 292 2.26 10.04 4.44
N GLY A 293 1.80 11.27 4.62
CA GLY A 293 2.60 12.40 5.09
C GLY A 293 3.22 13.27 3.99
N LEU A 294 3.23 12.80 2.73
CA LEU A 294 3.66 13.63 1.61
C LEU A 294 2.60 14.68 1.24
N PRO A 295 3.02 15.89 0.82
CA PRO A 295 2.11 16.94 0.36
C PRO A 295 1.41 16.56 -0.95
N ALA A 296 1.98 15.63 -1.73
CA ALA A 296 1.39 15.09 -2.94
C ALA A 296 0.90 13.65 -2.75
N VAL A 297 -0.11 13.26 -3.53
CA VAL A 297 -0.68 11.91 -3.48
C VAL A 297 0.21 10.95 -4.28
N ARG A 298 0.69 9.89 -3.62
CA ARG A 298 1.37 8.79 -4.28
C ARG A 298 0.87 7.42 -3.83
N THR A 299 0.55 6.58 -4.80
CA THR A 299 0.17 5.17 -4.62
C THR A 299 1.08 4.27 -5.47
N SER A 300 1.08 2.99 -5.14
CA SER A 300 1.83 1.96 -5.85
C SER A 300 1.19 0.60 -5.63
N PRO A 301 1.25 -0.31 -6.62
CA PRO A 301 0.94 -1.72 -6.39
C PRO A 301 1.82 -2.33 -5.29
N ASP A 302 1.35 -3.40 -4.63
CA ASP A 302 2.08 -4.14 -3.58
C ASP A 302 2.92 -5.32 -4.13
N HIS A 303 3.10 -5.39 -5.46
CA HIS A 303 3.93 -6.40 -6.11
C HIS A 303 5.24 -5.82 -6.68
N GLY A 304 6.23 -6.69 -6.89
CA GLY A 304 7.50 -6.35 -7.52
C GLY A 304 7.45 -6.32 -9.05
N THR A 305 8.62 -6.32 -9.69
CA THR A 305 8.77 -6.34 -11.15
C THR A 305 8.40 -7.67 -11.81
N ALA A 306 8.39 -8.77 -11.05
CA ALA A 306 7.95 -10.11 -11.48
C ALA A 306 8.48 -10.53 -12.88
N TYR A 307 9.80 -10.47 -13.04
CA TYR A 307 10.47 -10.74 -14.32
C TYR A 307 10.18 -12.15 -14.87
N ASP A 308 9.94 -13.11 -14.00
CA ASP A 308 9.58 -14.48 -14.34
C ASP A 308 8.27 -14.61 -15.13
N ILE A 309 7.36 -13.64 -15.01
CA ILE A 309 6.09 -13.60 -15.75
C ILE A 309 5.97 -12.45 -16.75
N ALA A 310 6.97 -11.57 -16.83
CA ALA A 310 6.94 -10.41 -17.71
C ALA A 310 6.80 -10.81 -19.19
N GLY A 311 5.85 -10.19 -19.88
CA GLY A 311 5.59 -10.45 -21.30
C GLY A 311 4.81 -11.74 -21.58
N LYS A 312 4.41 -12.50 -20.54
CA LYS A 312 3.61 -13.72 -20.68
C LYS A 312 2.09 -13.48 -20.70
N ASN A 313 1.65 -12.24 -20.50
CA ASN A 313 0.22 -11.87 -20.46
C ASN A 313 -0.58 -12.49 -19.29
N ILE A 314 0.09 -12.92 -18.22
CA ILE A 314 -0.54 -13.56 -17.05
C ILE A 314 -0.49 -12.70 -15.77
N ALA A 315 0.13 -11.51 -15.82
CA ALA A 315 0.14 -10.61 -14.68
C ALA A 315 -1.27 -10.04 -14.44
N ASP A 316 -1.68 -10.06 -13.17
CA ASP A 316 -2.96 -9.51 -12.74
C ASP A 316 -2.87 -7.97 -12.61
N PRO A 317 -3.79 -7.19 -13.22
CA PRO A 317 -3.80 -5.74 -13.12
C PRO A 317 -4.51 -5.21 -11.85
N GLY A 318 -5.06 -6.08 -10.99
CA GLY A 318 -5.91 -5.70 -9.86
C GLY A 318 -5.27 -4.68 -8.93
N SER A 319 -4.05 -4.95 -8.45
CA SER A 319 -3.34 -4.02 -7.55
C SER A 319 -2.98 -2.68 -8.23
N MET A 320 -2.69 -2.67 -9.54
CA MET A 320 -2.49 -1.42 -10.30
C MET A 320 -3.80 -0.62 -10.42
N LEU A 321 -4.90 -1.30 -10.71
CA LEU A 321 -6.22 -0.67 -10.79
C LEU A 321 -6.63 -0.09 -9.43
N GLN A 322 -6.42 -0.84 -8.35
CA GLN A 322 -6.68 -0.36 -6.98
C GLN A 322 -5.77 0.81 -6.60
N ALA A 323 -4.51 0.83 -7.04
CA ALA A 323 -3.62 1.97 -6.81
C ALA A 323 -4.11 3.24 -7.51
N ILE A 324 -4.66 3.12 -8.72
CA ILE A 324 -5.26 4.24 -9.47
C ILE A 324 -6.54 4.73 -8.76
N PHE A 325 -7.43 3.82 -8.35
CA PHE A 325 -8.66 4.19 -7.63
C PHE A 325 -8.36 4.83 -6.28
N THR A 326 -7.45 4.26 -5.50
CA THR A 326 -7.00 4.83 -4.22
C THR A 326 -6.43 6.23 -4.41
N ALA A 327 -5.65 6.47 -5.48
CA ALA A 327 -5.13 7.80 -5.78
C ALA A 327 -6.24 8.80 -6.09
N LEU A 328 -7.25 8.40 -6.88
CA LEU A 328 -8.42 9.22 -7.16
C LEU A 328 -9.21 9.56 -5.89
N ASP A 329 -9.47 8.56 -5.05
CA ASP A 329 -10.24 8.75 -3.82
C ASP A 329 -9.52 9.67 -2.84
N VAL A 330 -8.20 9.49 -2.69
CA VAL A 330 -7.39 10.37 -1.83
C VAL A 330 -7.38 11.82 -2.35
N VAL A 331 -7.27 12.02 -3.68
CA VAL A 331 -7.36 13.38 -4.26
C VAL A 331 -8.68 14.04 -3.89
N ARG A 332 -9.80 13.33 -4.08
CA ARG A 332 -11.14 13.84 -3.75
C ARG A 332 -11.31 14.12 -2.25
N ASN A 333 -10.83 13.21 -1.40
CA ASN A 333 -10.92 13.37 0.04
C ASN A 333 -10.11 14.59 0.53
N ARG A 334 -8.94 14.86 -0.05
CA ARG A 334 -8.14 16.04 0.26
C ARG A 334 -8.83 17.34 -0.16
N GLU A 335 -9.43 17.35 -1.35
CA GLU A 335 -10.23 18.48 -1.83
C GLU A 335 -11.41 18.75 -0.88
N GLU A 336 -12.19 17.72 -0.56
CA GLU A 336 -13.31 17.82 0.40
C GLU A 336 -12.83 18.26 1.78
N TRP A 337 -11.70 17.75 2.27
CA TRP A 337 -11.14 18.12 3.56
C TRP A 337 -10.77 19.61 3.64
N GLU A 338 -10.12 20.15 2.61
CA GLU A 338 -9.78 21.57 2.57
C GLU A 338 -11.04 22.45 2.47
N ASP A 339 -12.07 22.01 1.73
CA ASP A 339 -13.38 22.68 1.69
C ASP A 339 -14.07 22.70 3.06
N LEU A 340 -14.07 21.56 3.77
CA LEU A 340 -14.64 21.44 5.12
C LEU A 340 -13.89 22.31 6.14
N LYS A 341 -12.57 22.42 5.99
CA LYS A 341 -11.70 23.23 6.85
C LYS A 341 -11.88 24.73 6.60
N ALA A 342 -12.02 25.14 5.33
CA ALA A 342 -12.30 26.52 4.95
C ALA A 342 -13.68 26.97 5.45
N ASN A 343 -14.68 26.08 5.42
CA ASN A 343 -16.05 26.35 5.85
C ASN A 343 -16.33 25.98 7.31
N ARG A 344 -15.30 25.84 8.14
CA ARG A 344 -15.48 25.48 9.55
C ARG A 344 -16.21 26.60 10.27
N LEU A 345 -17.39 26.29 10.84
CA LEU A 345 -18.12 27.22 11.71
C LEU A 345 -17.18 27.72 12.82
N GLU A 346 -17.00 29.03 12.90
CA GLU A 346 -16.27 29.65 14.00
C GLU A 346 -16.94 29.19 15.30
N LYS A 347 -16.16 28.58 16.20
CA LYS A 347 -16.65 28.30 17.54
C LYS A 347 -17.01 29.65 18.14
N THR A 348 -18.29 29.88 18.42
CA THR A 348 -18.70 30.96 19.30
C THR A 348 -17.91 30.80 20.58
N SER A 349 -16.96 31.71 20.82
CA SER A 349 -16.17 31.72 22.03
C SER A 349 -17.13 31.67 23.21
N ASP A 350 -16.89 30.75 24.15
CA ASP A 350 -17.54 30.76 25.44
C ASP A 350 -17.39 32.17 26.01
N LYS A 351 -18.50 32.91 26.07
CA LYS A 351 -18.52 34.22 26.70
C LYS A 351 -18.02 34.03 28.14
N PRO A 352 -17.02 34.79 28.59
CA PRO A 352 -16.55 34.69 29.96
C PRO A 352 -17.68 35.08 30.91
N GLY A 353 -17.90 34.25 31.93
CA GLY A 353 -18.56 34.56 33.20
C GLY A 353 -19.84 35.40 33.15
N ARG A 354 -21.00 34.78 33.40
CA ARG A 354 -22.04 35.48 34.15
C ARG A 354 -21.48 35.70 35.56
N GLU A 355 -20.85 36.85 35.79
CA GLU A 355 -20.56 37.36 37.13
C GLU A 355 -21.86 37.42 37.94
N ASP A 356 -21.78 36.92 39.16
CA ASP A 356 -22.77 37.08 40.22
C ASP A 356 -23.20 38.55 40.32
N LYS A 357 -24.46 38.83 39.98
CA LYS A 357 -25.15 40.04 40.42
C LYS A 357 -26.09 39.67 41.56
N GLN A 358 -25.51 39.45 42.74
CA GLN A 358 -26.20 39.79 43.98
C GLN A 358 -26.46 41.31 43.98
N GLY A 359 -27.72 41.69 44.18
CA GLY A 359 -28.09 43.06 44.47
C GLY A 359 -28.75 43.84 43.32
N ARG A 360 -29.94 43.43 42.90
CA ARG A 360 -30.98 44.39 42.49
C ARG A 360 -32.32 43.99 43.09
N ARG A 361 -32.85 44.90 43.90
CA ARG A 361 -34.14 44.81 44.60
C ARG A 361 -35.26 44.59 43.58
N ASP A 362 -36.12 43.64 43.89
CA ASP A 362 -37.32 43.29 43.14
C ASP A 362 -38.42 44.30 43.53
N ASP A 363 -38.66 45.31 42.69
CA ASP A 363 -39.90 46.10 42.71
C ASP A 363 -40.79 45.57 41.58
N ARG A 364 -41.60 44.55 41.88
CA ARG A 364 -42.74 44.15 41.04
C ARG A 364 -43.96 43.85 41.91
N PRO A 365 -45.15 44.34 41.52
CA PRO A 365 -46.36 44.21 42.33
C PRO A 365 -46.94 42.77 42.27
N PRO A 366 -47.79 42.37 43.24
CA PRO A 366 -48.27 40.99 43.34
C PRO A 366 -49.20 40.67 42.16
N ARG A 367 -48.98 39.52 41.53
CA ARG A 367 -49.81 39.02 40.43
C ARG A 367 -50.95 38.19 41.02
N GLU A 368 -52.18 38.55 40.67
CA GLU A 368 -53.43 37.87 41.07
C GLU A 368 -53.42 36.37 40.70
N GLU A 369 -53.92 35.55 41.63
CA GLU A 369 -54.22 34.14 41.42
C GLU A 369 -55.27 33.97 40.31
N ARG A 370 -54.92 33.22 39.26
CA ARG A 370 -55.90 32.61 38.36
C ARG A 370 -55.78 31.09 38.42
N ALA A 371 -56.96 30.48 38.52
CA ALA A 371 -57.22 29.08 38.78
C ALA A 371 -56.56 28.12 37.77
N ARG A 372 -56.22 26.94 38.28
CA ARG A 372 -55.64 25.81 37.55
C ARG A 372 -56.68 25.19 36.61
N ASP A 373 -56.30 24.96 35.36
CA ASP A 373 -57.01 24.04 34.48
C ASP A 373 -56.68 22.56 34.85
N PRO A 374 -57.66 21.65 34.78
CA PRO A 374 -57.46 20.24 35.12
C PRO A 374 -56.64 19.52 34.05
N ARG A 375 -55.65 18.72 34.50
CA ARG A 375 -54.89 17.80 33.64
C ARG A 375 -55.77 16.63 33.19
N PRO A 376 -55.63 16.13 31.95
CA PRO A 376 -56.24 14.87 31.56
C PRO A 376 -55.55 13.69 32.28
N GLU A 377 -56.35 12.69 32.63
CA GLU A 377 -55.96 11.49 33.37
C GLU A 377 -54.84 10.70 32.67
N ARG A 378 -53.84 10.29 33.46
CA ARG A 378 -52.80 9.34 33.05
C ARG A 378 -53.34 7.93 33.19
N THR A 379 -53.23 7.12 32.13
CA THR A 379 -53.41 5.66 32.20
C THR A 379 -52.36 5.03 33.12
N PRO A 380 -52.67 3.93 33.83
CA PRO A 380 -51.73 3.28 34.74
C PRO A 380 -50.51 2.74 34.00
N ARG A 381 -49.33 2.98 34.58
CA ARG A 381 -48.06 2.34 34.23
C ARG A 381 -48.14 0.86 34.60
N GLU A 382 -47.89 -0.04 33.66
CA GLU A 382 -47.45 -1.40 34.00
C GLU A 382 -46.12 -1.33 34.76
N GLU A 383 -46.05 -2.05 35.88
CA GLU A 383 -44.82 -2.27 36.63
C GLU A 383 -43.80 -3.01 35.75
N ARG A 384 -42.70 -2.36 35.42
CA ARG A 384 -41.50 -3.05 34.94
C ARG A 384 -40.74 -3.59 36.15
N ALA A 385 -40.48 -4.90 36.10
CA ALA A 385 -39.62 -5.65 37.00
C ALA A 385 -38.21 -5.02 37.14
N PRO A 386 -37.50 -5.25 38.25
CA PRO A 386 -36.17 -4.68 38.48
C PRO A 386 -35.15 -5.25 37.47
N GLU A 387 -34.26 -4.39 36.98
CA GLU A 387 -33.14 -4.77 36.11
C GLU A 387 -32.15 -5.67 36.88
N PRO A 388 -31.61 -6.74 36.25
CA PRO A 388 -30.53 -7.51 36.86
C PRO A 388 -29.19 -6.78 36.71
N ALA A 389 -28.38 -6.88 37.76
CA ALA A 389 -27.03 -6.34 37.86
C ALA A 389 -26.10 -6.87 36.76
N GLU A 390 -25.14 -6.02 36.35
CA GLU A 390 -24.07 -6.32 35.40
C GLU A 390 -23.30 -7.59 35.79
N ALA A 391 -23.31 -8.59 34.90
CA ALA A 391 -22.48 -9.79 35.02
C ALA A 391 -21.10 -9.56 34.37
N SER A 392 -20.05 -9.98 35.07
CA SER A 392 -18.67 -10.03 34.62
C SER A 392 -18.48 -10.90 33.37
N LEU A 393 -17.56 -10.49 32.50
CA LEU A 393 -17.24 -11.09 31.19
C LEU A 393 -16.54 -12.47 31.23
N GLU A 394 -16.77 -13.30 32.25
CA GLU A 394 -16.14 -14.63 32.37
C GLU A 394 -17.08 -15.82 32.14
N ASP A 395 -18.39 -15.64 31.96
CA ASP A 395 -19.33 -16.76 31.78
C ASP A 395 -20.18 -16.65 30.51
N ILE A 396 -19.58 -16.95 29.35
CA ILE A 396 -20.31 -17.23 28.11
C ILE A 396 -20.06 -18.70 27.74
N PRO A 397 -21.08 -19.58 27.70
CA PRO A 397 -20.87 -20.96 27.32
C PRO A 397 -20.53 -21.06 25.83
N LEU A 398 -19.52 -21.87 25.51
CA LEU A 398 -19.13 -22.20 24.13
C LEU A 398 -20.26 -22.97 23.43
N PRO A 399 -20.47 -22.79 22.11
CA PRO A 399 -21.45 -23.56 21.37
C PRO A 399 -21.08 -25.04 21.32
N GLU A 400 -22.06 -25.91 21.55
CA GLU A 400 -21.93 -27.37 21.47
C GLU A 400 -21.57 -27.80 20.04
N VAL A 401 -20.57 -28.68 19.94
CA VAL A 401 -20.17 -29.36 18.70
C VAL A 401 -21.17 -30.50 18.46
N PRO A 402 -21.74 -30.65 17.25
CA PRO A 402 -22.57 -31.81 16.95
C PRO A 402 -21.73 -33.09 17.01
N ASP A 403 -22.12 -34.02 17.88
CA ASP A 403 -21.66 -35.41 17.87
C ASP A 403 -22.22 -36.11 16.64
N ASP A 404 -21.48 -36.11 15.53
CA ASP A 404 -21.53 -37.15 14.49
C ASP A 404 -20.39 -36.93 13.48
N ILE A 405 -19.22 -37.49 13.79
CA ILE A 405 -18.16 -37.75 12.80
C ILE A 405 -18.08 -39.27 12.64
N PRO A 406 -18.33 -39.83 11.44
CA PRO A 406 -18.13 -41.25 11.23
C PRO A 406 -16.63 -41.56 11.24
N GLU A 407 -16.16 -42.32 12.23
CA GLU A 407 -14.91 -43.07 12.14
C GLU A 407 -15.04 -44.14 11.06
N THR A 408 -14.62 -43.84 9.84
CA THR A 408 -13.95 -44.79 8.90
C THR A 408 -13.71 -44.09 7.57
N ALA A 409 -12.45 -43.78 7.25
CA ALA A 409 -11.88 -43.84 5.89
C ALA A 409 -10.42 -43.38 5.91
N PHE A 410 -9.54 -44.26 6.39
CA PHE A 410 -8.18 -44.30 5.85
C PHE A 410 -8.31 -44.79 4.41
N ILE A 411 -8.14 -43.89 3.43
CA ILE A 411 -7.95 -44.27 2.03
C ILE A 411 -6.52 -43.91 1.67
N THR A 412 -5.68 -44.94 1.79
CA THR A 412 -4.56 -45.19 0.89
C THR A 412 -5.07 -45.29 -0.54
N ASP A 413 -4.43 -44.58 -1.46
CA ASP A 413 -4.14 -44.94 -2.87
C ASP A 413 -4.13 -43.70 -3.76
N LEU A 414 -2.92 -43.25 -4.12
CA LEU A 414 -2.68 -42.36 -5.25
C LEU A 414 -2.15 -43.21 -6.41
N PRO A 415 -2.68 -43.07 -7.63
CA PRO A 415 -2.23 -43.85 -8.78
C PRO A 415 -0.93 -43.29 -9.36
N GLU A 416 -0.05 -44.21 -9.74
CA GLU A 416 1.19 -43.97 -10.48
C GLU A 416 0.92 -43.34 -11.84
N GLY A 417 1.67 -42.30 -12.17
CA GLY A 417 1.67 -41.63 -13.47
C GLY A 417 3.07 -41.13 -13.80
N ASP A 418 3.62 -41.66 -14.90
CA ASP A 418 4.99 -41.51 -15.38
C ASP A 418 5.47 -40.06 -15.55
N ALA A 419 6.69 -39.80 -15.05
CA ALA A 419 7.51 -38.65 -15.45
C ALA A 419 8.96 -39.11 -15.73
N PRO A 420 9.64 -38.51 -16.72
CA PRO A 420 10.82 -39.08 -17.35
C PRO A 420 12.11 -38.90 -16.54
N VAL A 421 12.99 -39.90 -16.68
CA VAL A 421 14.31 -40.02 -16.07
C VAL A 421 15.25 -38.92 -16.54
N ALA A 422 15.85 -38.18 -15.60
CA ALA A 422 17.01 -37.33 -15.82
C ALA A 422 18.22 -37.87 -15.03
N GLU A 423 19.33 -38.07 -15.74
CA GLU A 423 20.60 -38.63 -15.28
C GLU A 423 21.23 -37.81 -14.14
N GLN A 424 21.76 -38.49 -13.11
CA GLN A 424 22.68 -37.92 -12.13
C GLN A 424 24.11 -38.47 -12.35
N PRO A 425 25.16 -37.65 -12.15
CA PRO A 425 26.54 -38.08 -12.35
C PRO A 425 27.09 -38.84 -11.13
N GLU A 426 27.96 -39.81 -11.42
CA GLU A 426 28.58 -40.76 -10.50
C GLU A 426 29.35 -40.12 -9.33
N ARG A 427 29.27 -40.75 -8.15
CA ARG A 427 30.16 -40.49 -6.99
C ARG A 427 31.03 -41.71 -6.71
N GLY A 428 32.34 -41.47 -6.62
CA GLY A 428 33.41 -42.44 -6.36
C GLY A 428 33.41 -43.07 -4.95
N PRO A 429 34.38 -43.97 -4.67
CA PRO A 429 34.22 -45.06 -3.71
C PRO A 429 34.51 -44.70 -2.24
N LYS A 430 33.93 -45.53 -1.36
CA LYS A 430 33.85 -45.48 0.11
C LYS A 430 35.16 -45.89 0.81
N GLY A 431 35.41 -45.27 1.96
CA GLY A 431 36.40 -45.68 2.98
C GLY A 431 35.74 -45.84 4.37
N ASP A 432 36.35 -46.68 5.20
CA ASP A 432 35.76 -47.50 6.27
C ASP A 432 35.34 -46.79 7.58
N ARG A 433 34.40 -47.43 8.31
CA ARG A 433 34.13 -47.22 9.75
C ARG A 433 34.12 -48.57 10.50
N PRO A 434 34.67 -48.66 11.73
CA PRO A 434 34.47 -49.83 12.61
C PRO A 434 33.44 -49.56 13.74
N PRO A 435 32.98 -50.62 14.45
CA PRO A 435 31.65 -50.69 15.05
C PRO A 435 31.59 -50.50 16.58
N ARG A 436 30.37 -50.28 17.10
CA ARG A 436 29.99 -50.26 18.53
C ARG A 436 29.88 -51.68 19.12
N ARG A 437 30.10 -51.81 20.43
CA ARG A 437 29.67 -52.96 21.25
C ARG A 437 29.13 -52.52 22.62
N ASP A 438 28.08 -53.21 23.02
CA ASP A 438 27.40 -53.21 24.33
C ASP A 438 28.14 -54.04 25.39
N ASP A 439 27.86 -53.76 26.69
CA ASP A 439 27.30 -54.70 27.69
C ASP A 439 27.74 -54.42 29.17
N ARG A 440 26.71 -54.30 30.04
CA ARG A 440 26.48 -54.87 31.41
C ARG A 440 27.55 -54.77 32.53
N GLY A 441 27.09 -54.36 33.74
CA GLY A 441 27.82 -54.35 35.05
C GLY A 441 28.11 -55.73 35.67
N PRO A 442 28.56 -55.90 36.95
CA PRO A 442 27.82 -55.49 38.18
C PRO A 442 28.62 -55.19 39.52
N LYS A 443 27.88 -54.69 40.55
CA LYS A 443 27.94 -54.85 42.04
C LYS A 443 29.25 -54.79 42.88
N GLY A 444 29.25 -53.91 43.91
CA GLY A 444 29.39 -54.30 45.34
C GLY A 444 30.48 -53.67 46.25
N GLN A 445 30.03 -53.14 47.42
CA GLN A 445 30.64 -53.14 48.79
C GLN A 445 30.98 -51.79 49.53
N GLN A 446 30.11 -51.49 50.52
CA GLN A 446 30.26 -51.06 51.94
C GLN A 446 31.42 -50.20 52.51
N ARG A 447 31.04 -49.17 53.31
CA ARG A 447 31.36 -48.89 54.76
C ARG A 447 30.98 -47.42 55.09
N GLU A 448 29.96 -47.11 55.89
CA GLU A 448 29.84 -47.00 57.37
C GLU A 448 30.64 -45.87 58.09
N ASP A 449 29.85 -44.95 58.69
CA ASP A 449 29.97 -44.21 59.96
C ASP A 449 31.12 -43.24 60.32
N ARG A 450 30.74 -41.97 60.61
CA ARG A 450 30.88 -41.25 61.91
C ARG A 450 30.46 -39.76 61.80
N GLY A 451 29.48 -39.30 62.60
CA GLY A 451 29.26 -37.87 62.96
C GLY A 451 29.95 -37.53 64.31
N PRO A 452 29.58 -36.46 65.08
CA PRO A 452 28.84 -35.21 64.78
C PRO A 452 29.45 -33.88 65.37
N ARG A 453 28.86 -32.72 64.99
CA ARG A 453 28.66 -31.40 65.67
C ARG A 453 29.78 -30.57 66.34
N GLU A 454 29.80 -29.26 66.04
CA GLU A 454 29.67 -28.07 66.94
C GLU A 454 29.76 -26.77 66.08
N GLU A 455 28.73 -25.92 65.91
CA GLU A 455 28.05 -24.89 66.73
C GLU A 455 28.66 -23.45 66.67
N ARG A 456 27.78 -22.49 66.29
CA ARG A 456 27.71 -21.03 66.64
C ARG A 456 28.02 -19.94 65.58
N GLN A 457 27.02 -19.04 65.47
CA GLN A 457 26.85 -17.75 64.77
C GLN A 457 26.94 -16.58 65.82
N PRO A 458 26.60 -15.27 65.58
CA PRO A 458 26.62 -14.34 64.40
C PRO A 458 27.10 -12.87 64.73
N ARG A 459 26.88 -11.92 63.78
CA ARG A 459 26.71 -10.42 63.88
C ARG A 459 28.01 -9.56 63.86
N GLU A 460 28.10 -8.31 63.37
CA GLU A 460 27.17 -7.22 62.99
C GLU A 460 27.91 -6.11 62.17
N GLU A 461 27.16 -5.12 61.66
CA GLU A 461 27.53 -3.95 60.81
C GLU A 461 28.51 -2.90 61.40
N ARG A 462 29.09 -2.04 60.54
CA ARG A 462 29.26 -0.56 60.70
C ARG A 462 30.11 0.09 59.57
N GLY A 463 29.59 1.14 58.92
CA GLY A 463 30.41 2.19 58.24
C GLY A 463 30.83 3.29 59.25
N PRO A 464 31.22 4.54 58.88
CA PRO A 464 31.71 5.13 57.62
C PRO A 464 33.10 5.84 57.80
N ARG A 465 33.75 6.36 56.72
CA ARG A 465 34.66 7.54 56.80
C ARG A 465 35.08 8.09 55.43
N ASN A 466 35.26 9.41 55.40
CA ASN A 466 35.35 10.34 54.27
C ASN A 466 36.73 11.03 54.29
N GLN A 467 37.31 11.34 53.10
CA GLN A 467 38.27 12.43 52.75
C GLN A 467 39.61 12.56 53.52
N GLN A 468 40.81 12.79 52.97
CA GLN A 468 41.32 13.67 51.90
C GLN A 468 42.78 13.27 51.59
N ASP A 469 43.23 13.22 50.32
CA ASP A 469 44.40 13.97 49.84
C ASP A 469 44.74 13.75 48.34
N ARG A 470 44.87 14.88 47.62
CA ARG A 470 45.63 15.20 46.37
C ARG A 470 44.95 15.18 44.97
N PRO A 471 45.37 16.09 44.04
CA PRO A 471 44.47 16.85 43.16
C PRO A 471 44.73 16.61 41.63
N PRO A 472 44.16 17.41 40.69
CA PRO A 472 43.35 16.92 39.57
C PRO A 472 44.14 16.56 38.30
N ARG A 473 43.58 15.69 37.46
CA ARG A 473 44.03 15.50 36.07
C ARG A 473 42.81 15.54 35.15
N GLU A 474 42.62 16.70 34.53
CA GLU A 474 41.55 16.96 33.56
C GLU A 474 41.80 16.21 32.23
N GLU A 475 40.70 15.62 31.77
CA GLU A 475 40.17 15.53 30.39
C GLU A 475 41.13 15.34 29.21
N ARG A 476 40.96 14.19 28.55
CA ARG A 476 41.43 13.95 27.19
C ARG A 476 40.28 14.19 26.20
N GLY A 477 40.36 15.29 25.47
CA GLY A 477 39.60 15.56 24.25
C GLY A 477 40.26 14.95 22.98
N PRO A 478 39.61 15.09 21.81
CA PRO A 478 39.69 14.16 20.68
C PRO A 478 40.82 14.43 19.67
N LYS A 479 41.12 13.43 18.84
CA LYS A 479 42.08 13.49 17.73
C LYS A 479 41.38 13.93 16.44
N ASP A 480 41.71 15.10 15.94
CA ASP A 480 41.50 15.52 14.54
C ASP A 480 42.83 15.47 13.77
N GLU A 481 42.83 14.81 12.61
CA GLU A 481 43.92 14.84 11.63
C GLU A 481 43.67 15.89 10.54
N ARG A 482 44.79 16.46 10.09
CA ARG A 482 44.92 17.79 9.49
C ARG A 482 44.80 17.79 7.96
N GLN A 483 44.27 18.89 7.43
CA GLN A 483 44.43 19.32 6.02
C GLN A 483 45.85 19.83 5.73
N PRO A 484 46.38 19.69 4.50
CA PRO A 484 47.55 20.42 4.04
C PRO A 484 47.21 21.66 3.19
N ARG A 485 48.06 22.67 3.32
CA ARG A 485 48.02 23.99 2.67
C ARG A 485 48.66 23.98 1.27
N GLU A 486 48.21 24.92 0.44
CA GLU A 486 48.79 25.36 -0.83
C GLU A 486 50.19 25.98 -0.64
N ASP A 487 51.09 25.80 -1.62
CA ASP A 487 51.60 26.86 -2.53
C ASP A 487 52.91 26.42 -3.23
N ARG A 488 53.16 27.01 -4.43
CA ARG A 488 54.34 26.96 -5.34
C ARG A 488 54.21 26.15 -6.64
N GLY A 489 53.89 26.88 -7.73
CA GLY A 489 54.55 26.68 -9.04
C GLY A 489 55.97 27.29 -9.05
N PRO A 490 56.75 27.31 -10.18
CA PRO A 490 56.31 27.17 -11.58
C PRO A 490 57.22 26.33 -12.52
N ARG A 491 56.81 26.28 -13.80
CA ARG A 491 57.57 26.09 -15.08
C ARG A 491 57.59 24.72 -15.79
N ASN A 492 56.85 24.71 -16.92
CA ASN A 492 57.20 24.30 -18.29
C ASN A 492 58.42 23.39 -18.50
N GLN A 493 58.17 22.26 -19.18
CA GLN A 493 58.89 21.91 -20.41
C GLN A 493 58.03 21.03 -21.32
N GLN A 494 58.08 21.35 -22.61
CA GLN A 494 57.40 20.70 -23.73
C GLN A 494 57.96 19.29 -23.96
N GLU A 495 57.11 18.35 -24.37
CA GLU A 495 57.42 17.39 -25.45
C GLU A 495 56.16 16.60 -25.88
N ARG A 496 55.88 16.62 -27.18
CA ARG A 496 55.02 15.70 -27.96
C ARG A 496 55.92 15.16 -29.09
N PRO A 497 55.58 14.09 -29.85
CA PRO A 497 54.89 12.83 -29.57
C PRO A 497 55.76 11.62 -30.07
N PRO A 498 55.19 10.41 -30.26
CA PRO A 498 55.02 9.96 -31.65
C PRO A 498 53.64 9.32 -31.95
N ARG A 499 53.37 9.22 -33.25
CA ARG A 499 52.13 8.82 -33.92
C ARG A 499 52.35 7.49 -34.65
N GLU A 500 51.23 6.84 -35.01
CA GLU A 500 51.05 5.66 -35.91
C GLU A 500 51.06 4.30 -35.19
N GLU A 501 50.13 3.37 -35.42
CA GLU A 501 49.50 2.96 -36.68
C GLU A 501 47.97 2.70 -36.57
N ARG A 502 47.27 2.86 -37.71
CA ARG A 502 45.85 2.47 -37.91
C ARG A 502 45.78 1.11 -38.62
N PRO A 503 44.77 0.26 -38.34
CA PRO A 503 44.55 -0.97 -39.11
C PRO A 503 43.93 -0.68 -40.49
N PRO A 504 44.15 -1.55 -41.49
CA PRO A 504 43.86 -1.29 -42.89
C PRO A 504 42.37 -1.38 -43.23
N ARG A 505 41.95 -0.55 -44.19
CA ARG A 505 40.63 -0.55 -44.84
C ARG A 505 40.61 -1.55 -45.99
N GLU A 506 39.54 -2.32 -46.10
CA GLU A 506 39.26 -3.19 -47.25
C GLU A 506 38.91 -2.36 -48.51
N PRO A 507 39.20 -2.86 -49.73
CA PRO A 507 39.05 -2.10 -50.96
C PRO A 507 37.60 -2.06 -51.45
N ARG A 508 37.18 -0.87 -51.90
CA ARG A 508 36.00 -0.66 -52.73
C ARG A 508 36.35 -0.95 -54.18
N ASP A 509 35.67 -1.92 -54.79
CA ASP A 509 35.61 -2.05 -56.24
C ASP A 509 34.53 -1.14 -56.84
N GLN A 510 34.88 -0.63 -58.02
CA GLN A 510 34.14 0.35 -58.80
C GLN A 510 33.11 -0.31 -59.71
N GLN A 511 32.00 0.41 -59.90
CA GLN A 511 31.20 0.56 -61.13
C GLN A 511 31.03 -0.64 -62.06
N GLU A 512 29.76 -1.07 -62.22
CA GLU A 512 29.13 -1.21 -63.53
C GLU A 512 27.59 -1.23 -63.38
N ARG A 513 26.89 -0.32 -64.07
CA ARG A 513 25.46 -0.44 -64.40
C ARG A 513 25.36 -1.16 -65.74
N PRO A 514 24.28 -1.93 -65.99
CA PRO A 514 23.48 -1.58 -67.16
C PRO A 514 21.96 -1.74 -67.00
N LYS A 515 21.28 -0.75 -67.61
CA LYS A 515 20.09 -0.82 -68.47
C LYS A 515 18.70 -1.11 -67.88
N GLU A 516 17.89 -0.05 -67.97
CA GLU A 516 16.44 -0.04 -68.12
C GLU A 516 16.00 -0.84 -69.36
N ASP A 517 14.85 -1.50 -69.25
CA ASP A 517 13.94 -1.76 -70.37
C ASP A 517 12.49 -1.84 -69.85
N GLY A 518 11.59 -1.12 -70.54
CA GLY A 518 10.23 -1.61 -70.79
C GLY A 518 9.07 -1.16 -69.89
N ALA A 519 8.51 0.01 -70.21
CA ALA A 519 7.14 0.47 -69.89
C ALA A 519 6.03 -0.51 -70.41
N PRO A 520 4.70 -0.35 -70.15
CA PRO A 520 4.03 0.93 -69.86
C PRO A 520 2.90 0.97 -68.82
N ARG A 521 2.70 2.20 -68.34
CA ARG A 521 1.46 2.71 -67.75
C ARG A 521 0.38 2.78 -68.82
N ASP A 522 -0.80 2.25 -68.52
CA ASP A 522 -2.01 2.58 -69.23
C ASP A 522 -2.87 3.50 -68.34
N ASN A 523 -3.28 4.61 -68.93
CA ASN A 523 -3.97 5.71 -68.30
C ASN A 523 -5.11 6.08 -69.25
N ASN A 524 -6.31 5.54 -69.01
CA ASN A 524 -7.51 6.00 -69.69
C ASN A 524 -8.75 5.93 -68.77
N GLN A 525 -9.50 7.03 -68.84
CA GLN A 525 -10.62 7.56 -68.04
C GLN A 525 -11.89 6.65 -68.00
N PRO A 526 -13.02 6.98 -67.30
CA PRO A 526 -13.44 8.30 -66.77
C PRO A 526 -14.13 8.35 -65.39
N ARG A 527 -14.23 9.59 -64.88
CA ARG A 527 -15.13 10.03 -63.80
C ARG A 527 -16.58 9.61 -64.08
N ARG A 528 -17.23 9.01 -63.08
CA ARG A 528 -18.70 8.99 -62.94
C ARG A 528 -19.08 9.52 -61.56
N GLU A 529 -19.74 10.67 -61.54
CA GLU A 529 -20.68 11.01 -60.47
C GLU A 529 -21.87 10.04 -60.53
N LYS A 530 -22.27 9.47 -59.39
CA LYS A 530 -23.64 9.56 -58.86
C LYS A 530 -23.84 8.68 -57.61
N GLN A 531 -24.57 9.30 -56.67
CA GLN A 531 -25.53 8.72 -55.73
C GLN A 531 -25.02 8.07 -54.42
N ARG A 532 -25.27 8.81 -53.33
CA ARG A 532 -25.46 8.29 -51.97
C ARG A 532 -26.65 7.32 -51.94
N PRO A 533 -26.59 6.25 -51.12
CA PRO A 533 -27.78 5.67 -50.53
C PRO A 533 -27.90 6.13 -49.07
N ASN A 534 -29.04 6.73 -48.77
CA ASN A 534 -29.57 6.88 -47.42
C ASN A 534 -30.63 5.78 -47.25
N ARG A 535 -30.50 4.88 -46.27
CA ARG A 535 -31.61 4.40 -45.43
C ARG A 535 -31.20 3.32 -44.43
N ASN A 536 -31.62 3.57 -43.20
CA ASN A 536 -32.05 2.61 -42.19
C ASN A 536 -32.57 1.29 -42.77
N GLU A 537 -31.88 0.19 -42.50
CA GLU A 537 -32.47 -1.15 -42.23
C GLU A 537 -31.54 -1.91 -41.26
N PRO A 538 -32.08 -2.64 -40.27
CA PRO A 538 -31.29 -3.41 -39.32
C PRO A 538 -30.74 -4.69 -39.95
N ARG A 539 -29.46 -4.99 -39.73
CA ARG A 539 -28.84 -6.25 -40.15
C ARG A 539 -29.29 -7.40 -39.24
N PRO A 540 -29.50 -8.62 -39.77
CA PRO A 540 -29.86 -9.78 -38.97
C PRO A 540 -28.70 -10.23 -38.07
N VAL A 541 -29.04 -10.60 -36.83
CA VAL A 541 -28.12 -11.15 -35.83
C VAL A 541 -27.93 -12.65 -36.12
N PRO A 542 -26.70 -13.20 -36.14
CA PRO A 542 -26.51 -14.64 -36.29
C PRO A 542 -26.94 -15.39 -35.00
N PRO A 543 -27.39 -16.66 -35.10
CA PRO A 543 -27.84 -17.41 -33.94
C PRO A 543 -26.67 -17.72 -32.99
N LEU A 544 -26.92 -17.57 -31.69
CA LEU A 544 -26.02 -17.95 -30.61
C LEU A 544 -25.87 -19.48 -30.58
N SER A 545 -24.65 -19.95 -30.28
CA SER A 545 -24.33 -21.36 -30.08
C SER A 545 -25.01 -21.94 -28.81
N PRO A 546 -25.27 -23.26 -28.74
CA PRO A 546 -26.05 -23.89 -27.66
C PRO A 546 -25.41 -23.88 -26.25
N GLU A 547 -24.21 -23.36 -26.08
CA GLU A 547 -23.47 -23.43 -24.79
C GLU A 547 -23.69 -22.22 -23.85
N LEU A 548 -24.62 -21.32 -24.18
CA LEU A 548 -24.89 -20.11 -23.38
C LEU A 548 -26.27 -20.10 -22.68
N VAL A 549 -26.99 -21.22 -22.71
CA VAL A 549 -28.29 -21.36 -22.03
C VAL A 549 -28.13 -21.88 -20.60
N ASP A 550 -27.03 -22.55 -20.26
CA ASP A 550 -26.86 -23.22 -18.96
C ASP A 550 -26.24 -22.33 -17.84
N LEU A 551 -25.81 -21.11 -18.16
CA LEU A 551 -25.23 -20.17 -17.17
C LEU A 551 -26.22 -19.13 -16.64
N ARG A 552 -27.43 -19.02 -17.22
CA ARG A 552 -28.47 -18.10 -16.74
C ARG A 552 -29.47 -18.72 -15.77
N GLU A 553 -29.57 -20.05 -15.71
CA GLU A 553 -30.40 -20.73 -14.70
C GLU A 553 -29.63 -21.00 -13.40
N ALA A 554 -28.31 -21.16 -13.45
CA ALA A 554 -27.46 -21.31 -12.25
C ALA A 554 -27.32 -20.03 -11.40
N GLN A 555 -27.58 -18.84 -11.96
CA GLN A 555 -27.44 -17.56 -11.27
C GLN A 555 -28.72 -17.05 -10.59
N ARG A 556 -29.87 -17.71 -10.78
CA ARG A 556 -31.14 -17.38 -10.10
C ARG A 556 -31.38 -18.14 -8.80
N GLY A 557 -30.56 -19.13 -8.47
CA GLY A 557 -30.68 -19.95 -7.25
C GLY A 557 -29.94 -19.42 -6.02
N LEU A 558 -29.19 -18.32 -6.12
CA LEU A 558 -28.26 -17.87 -5.06
C LEU A 558 -28.48 -16.44 -4.54
N MET A 559 -29.56 -15.77 -4.94
CA MET A 559 -29.97 -14.50 -4.33
C MET A 559 -31.40 -14.60 -3.82
N GLY A 560 -31.53 -15.06 -2.57
CA GLY A 560 -32.74 -14.87 -1.79
C GLY A 560 -32.83 -13.41 -1.34
N ILE A 561 -33.62 -12.61 -2.05
CA ILE A 561 -34.09 -11.31 -1.57
C ILE A 561 -35.59 -11.23 -1.83
N SER A 562 -36.33 -11.16 -0.72
CA SER A 562 -37.75 -10.90 -0.61
C SER A 562 -38.10 -9.48 -1.06
N GLU A 563 -38.96 -9.35 -2.07
CA GLU A 563 -39.57 -8.07 -2.44
C GLU A 563 -40.85 -7.81 -1.62
N GLU A 564 -40.81 -6.76 -0.80
CA GLU A 564 -41.99 -6.15 -0.18
C GLU A 564 -42.86 -5.47 -1.24
N LYS A 565 -44.15 -5.81 -1.26
CA LYS A 565 -45.18 -5.13 -2.05
C LYS A 565 -45.52 -3.78 -1.43
N THR A 566 -45.16 -2.69 -2.09
CA THR A 566 -45.81 -1.39 -1.91
C THR A 566 -46.97 -1.26 -2.89
N THR A 567 -48.18 -1.16 -2.33
CA THR A 567 -49.42 -0.90 -3.05
C THR A 567 -49.63 0.60 -3.21
N GLU A 568 -49.53 1.13 -4.44
CA GLU A 568 -50.10 2.42 -4.80
C GLU A 568 -51.37 2.23 -5.65
N SER A 569 -52.45 2.90 -5.23
CA SER A 569 -53.75 2.94 -5.89
C SER A 569 -53.72 3.83 -7.15
N PRO A 570 -54.45 3.49 -8.23
CA PRO A 570 -54.50 4.33 -9.43
C PRO A 570 -55.61 5.40 -9.32
N ALA A 571 -55.27 6.60 -9.79
CA ALA A 571 -56.20 7.71 -9.97
C ALA A 571 -57.06 7.52 -11.22
N SER A 572 -58.34 7.85 -11.04
CA SER A 572 -59.49 7.84 -11.95
C SER A 572 -59.32 8.66 -13.25
N LYS A 573 -59.83 8.12 -14.37
CA LYS A 573 -60.46 8.90 -15.47
C LYS A 573 -61.61 8.09 -16.12
N PRO A 574 -62.59 8.77 -16.74
CA PRO A 574 -64.00 8.37 -16.69
C PRO A 574 -64.52 7.65 -17.94
N ASP A 575 -65.72 7.09 -17.76
CA ASP A 575 -66.59 6.35 -18.67
C ASP A 575 -66.81 6.97 -20.06
N GLU A 576 -66.90 6.10 -21.08
CA GLU A 576 -67.93 6.16 -22.13
C GLU A 576 -68.17 4.75 -22.75
N PRO A 577 -69.39 4.44 -23.24
CA PRO A 577 -69.92 3.07 -23.28
C PRO A 577 -69.84 2.36 -24.65
N ALA A 578 -70.15 1.08 -24.60
CA ALA A 578 -70.18 0.08 -25.66
C ALA A 578 -71.15 0.36 -26.83
N GLN A 579 -70.73 -0.10 -28.02
CA GLN A 579 -71.45 -0.63 -29.21
C GLN A 579 -70.38 -0.70 -30.32
N GLU A 580 -70.19 -1.72 -31.16
CA GLU A 580 -70.93 -2.91 -31.57
C GLU A 580 -69.92 -3.91 -32.18
#